data_AF-G5ALQ4-F1
#
_entry.id   AF-G5ALQ4-F1
#
_cell.length_a   1.000
_cell.length_b   1.000
_cell.length_c   1.000
_cell.angle_alpha   90.00
_cell.angle_beta   90.00
_cell.angle_gamma   90.00
#
_symmetry.space_group_name_H-M   'P 1'
#
loop_
_entity.id
_entity.type
_entity.pdbx_description
1 polymer ?
#
loop_
_entity_poly.entity_id
_entity_poly.type
_entity_poly.pdbx_seq_one_letter_code
_entity_poly.pdbx_strand_id
1 'polypeptide(L)'
;MVAPGSVTNLLGTMFPFLLVLVDLQYEGAECGVNADVEKSLELGKELLVAGQQADTLSQFHAAVNGDPDNYIAYYRRATVFLAMGKSKAALPDLTKVIGLKIDFTAARLQSGHLLLKQGKLDEAEDDF
;
A
#
# COMPACT_ATOMS: atom_id res chain seq x y z
N MET A 1 -5.31 62.09 22.73
CA MET A 1 -6.49 61.33 22.27
C MET A 1 -6.13 60.67 20.94
N VAL A 2 -6.57 59.42 20.69
CA VAL A 2 -6.16 58.45 19.62
C VAL A 2 -4.95 57.60 20.04
N ALA A 3 -4.92 56.26 20.02
CA ALA A 3 -5.84 55.20 19.56
C ALA A 3 -5.55 53.85 20.30
N PRO A 4 -6.50 52.89 20.24
CA PRO A 4 -6.42 51.58 20.90
C PRO A 4 -5.61 50.54 20.10
N GLY A 5 -4.87 49.68 20.80
CA GLY A 5 -4.14 48.55 20.23
C GLY A 5 -5.09 47.42 19.83
N SER A 6 -5.13 47.13 18.54
CA SER A 6 -5.84 46.02 17.91
C SER A 6 -5.23 44.67 18.34
N VAL A 7 -6.00 43.85 19.06
CA VAL A 7 -5.68 42.44 19.31
C VAL A 7 -6.36 41.64 18.20
N THR A 8 -5.64 41.38 17.11
CA THR A 8 -6.12 40.47 16.05
C THR A 8 -4.99 39.55 15.60
N ASN A 9 -5.34 38.26 15.50
CA ASN A 9 -4.68 37.21 14.72
C ASN A 9 -3.45 36.52 15.35
N LEU A 10 -3.71 35.59 16.27
CA LEU A 10 -2.76 34.56 16.69
C LEU A 10 -3.21 33.13 16.29
N LEU A 11 -4.00 33.00 15.21
CA LEU A 11 -4.53 31.70 14.76
C LEU A 11 -4.05 31.27 13.35
N GLY A 12 -3.28 32.11 12.65
CA GLY A 12 -2.87 31.87 11.26
C GLY A 12 -1.47 31.27 11.06
N THR A 13 -0.65 31.19 12.11
CA THR A 13 0.80 30.87 11.98
C THR A 13 1.16 29.42 12.34
N MET A 14 0.21 28.62 12.84
CA MET A 14 0.47 27.21 13.20
C MET A 14 0.17 26.20 12.07
N PHE A 15 -0.59 26.62 11.06
CA PHE A 15 -0.91 25.78 9.91
C PHE A 15 0.30 25.35 9.06
N PRO A 16 1.32 26.19 8.78
CA PRO A 16 2.46 25.76 7.97
C PRO A 16 3.39 24.82 8.72
N PHE A 17 3.36 24.80 10.06
CA PHE A 17 4.22 23.91 10.85
C PHE A 17 3.67 22.48 10.94
N LEU A 18 2.35 22.32 10.77
CA LEU A 18 1.69 21.02 10.78
C LEU A 18 1.85 20.29 9.44
N LEU A 19 1.93 21.01 8.32
CA LEU A 19 2.25 20.42 7.00
C LEU A 19 3.69 19.89 6.95
N VAL A 20 4.67 20.64 7.50
CA VAL A 20 6.08 20.23 7.54
C VAL A 20 6.30 18.93 8.35
N LEU A 21 5.47 18.66 9.36
CA LEU A 21 5.54 17.41 10.13
C LEU A 21 4.92 16.22 9.39
N VAL A 22 4.03 16.45 8.43
CA VAL A 22 3.45 15.40 7.57
C VAL A 22 4.43 15.02 6.46
N ASP A 23 5.15 15.99 5.88
CA ASP A 23 6.16 15.73 4.84
C ASP A 23 7.39 14.97 5.39
N LEU A 24 7.76 15.19 6.67
CA LEU A 24 8.98 14.59 7.24
C LEU A 24 8.88 13.08 7.52
N GLN A 25 7.68 12.49 7.51
CA GLN A 25 7.52 11.03 7.64
C GLN A 25 7.60 10.28 6.31
N TYR A 26 7.65 10.98 5.17
CA TYR A 26 7.59 10.35 3.85
C TYR A 26 8.96 10.05 3.22
N GLU A 27 10.03 10.72 3.68
CA GLU A 27 11.34 10.70 3.00
C GLU A 27 12.34 9.68 3.59
N GLY A 28 11.86 8.49 4.02
CA GLY A 28 12.66 7.58 4.86
C GLY A 28 12.80 6.12 4.44
N ALA A 29 12.25 5.66 3.30
CA ALA A 29 12.14 4.21 3.03
C ALA A 29 12.46 3.74 1.60
N GLU A 30 13.27 4.48 0.84
CA GLU A 30 13.59 4.08 -0.54
C GLU A 30 15.09 3.76 -0.71
N CYS A 31 15.53 2.57 -0.30
CA CYS A 31 16.75 1.99 -0.90
C CYS A 31 16.95 0.46 -0.78
N GLY A 32 16.13 -0.28 0.00
CA GLY A 32 16.26 -1.75 0.11
C GLY A 32 15.12 -2.57 -0.51
N VAL A 33 13.99 -1.93 -0.79
CA VAL A 33 12.69 -2.60 -0.80
C VAL A 33 12.40 -3.39 -2.08
N ASN A 34 12.98 -3.01 -3.22
CA ASN A 34 12.70 -3.66 -4.51
C ASN A 34 13.25 -5.09 -4.58
N ALA A 35 14.43 -5.33 -3.99
CA ALA A 35 15.02 -6.67 -3.93
C ALA A 35 14.20 -7.62 -3.03
N ASP A 36 13.64 -7.08 -1.94
CA ASP A 36 12.75 -7.84 -1.05
C ASP A 36 11.45 -8.21 -1.75
N VAL A 37 10.84 -7.31 -2.53
CA VAL A 37 9.63 -7.61 -3.31
C VAL A 37 9.89 -8.72 -4.33
N GLU A 38 10.96 -8.61 -5.13
CA GLU A 38 11.31 -9.58 -6.17
C GLU A 38 11.60 -10.96 -5.58
N LYS A 39 12.43 -11.01 -4.53
CA LYS A 39 12.72 -12.24 -3.76
C LYS A 39 11.44 -12.93 -3.30
N SER A 40 10.38 -12.17 -3.10
CA SER A 40 9.18 -12.63 -2.42
C SER A 40 8.04 -12.96 -3.35
N LEU A 41 8.07 -12.38 -4.54
CA LEU A 41 7.39 -12.92 -5.71
C LEU A 41 7.89 -14.34 -5.99
N GLU A 42 9.20 -14.57 -5.90
CA GLU A 42 9.77 -15.90 -6.10
C GLU A 42 9.41 -16.86 -4.96
N LEU A 43 9.53 -16.44 -3.69
CA LEU A 43 9.05 -17.24 -2.55
C LEU A 43 7.56 -17.56 -2.65
N GLY A 44 6.73 -16.60 -3.07
CA GLY A 44 5.30 -16.79 -3.27
C GLY A 44 5.01 -17.90 -4.29
N LYS A 45 5.79 -17.97 -5.38
CA LYS A 45 5.69 -19.05 -6.37
C LYS A 45 6.18 -20.40 -5.81
N GLU A 46 7.31 -20.43 -5.11
CA GLU A 46 7.84 -21.66 -4.51
C GLU A 46 6.87 -22.28 -3.49
N LEU A 47 6.22 -21.43 -2.68
CA LEU A 47 5.26 -21.87 -1.66
C LEU A 47 3.98 -22.47 -2.26
N LEU A 48 3.64 -22.13 -3.52
CA LEU A 48 2.57 -22.81 -4.24
C LEU A 48 2.94 -24.24 -4.61
N VAL A 49 4.18 -24.43 -5.07
CA VAL A 49 4.71 -25.74 -5.49
C VAL A 49 4.85 -26.65 -4.28
N ALA A 50 5.22 -26.08 -3.12
CA ALA A 50 5.35 -26.81 -1.86
C ALA A 50 4.00 -27.26 -1.26
N GLY A 51 2.85 -26.82 -1.78
CA GLY A 51 1.53 -27.15 -1.23
C GLY A 51 1.22 -26.53 0.14
N GLN A 52 2.14 -25.73 0.71
CA GLN A 52 2.03 -25.08 2.03
C GLN A 52 1.35 -23.71 1.95
N GLN A 53 0.33 -23.64 1.11
CA GLN A 53 -0.43 -22.45 0.78
C GLN A 53 -1.13 -21.84 2.02
N ALA A 54 -1.74 -22.67 2.86
CA ALA A 54 -2.47 -22.23 4.05
C ALA A 54 -1.53 -21.67 5.14
N ASP A 55 -0.41 -22.35 5.40
CA ASP A 55 0.58 -21.92 6.39
C ASP A 55 1.20 -20.58 6.00
N THR A 56 1.50 -20.42 4.71
CA THR A 56 2.00 -19.17 4.13
C THR A 56 1.04 -18.01 4.35
N LEU A 57 -0.26 -18.21 4.12
CA LEU A 57 -1.26 -17.17 4.38
C LEU A 57 -1.32 -16.77 5.85
N SER A 58 -1.21 -17.73 6.76
CA SER A 58 -1.20 -17.45 8.20
C SER A 58 -0.03 -16.54 8.58
N GLN A 59 1.17 -16.83 8.04
CA GLN A 59 2.36 -16.01 8.25
C GLN A 59 2.16 -14.57 7.72
N PHE A 60 1.58 -14.42 6.53
CA PHE A 60 1.31 -13.08 6.00
C PHE A 60 0.20 -12.34 6.73
N HIS A 61 -0.78 -13.03 7.30
CA HIS A 61 -1.74 -12.40 8.21
C HIS A 61 -1.05 -11.86 9.46
N ALA A 62 -0.15 -12.65 10.07
CA ALA A 62 0.64 -12.19 11.20
C ALA A 62 1.52 -10.99 10.83
N ALA A 63 2.14 -11.00 9.64
CA ALA A 63 2.95 -9.89 9.15
C ALA A 63 2.14 -8.60 8.99
N VAL A 64 0.97 -8.67 8.37
CA VAL A 64 0.06 -7.51 8.21
C VAL A 64 -0.46 -7.01 9.57
N ASN A 65 -0.73 -7.91 10.52
CA ASN A 65 -1.17 -7.52 11.85
C ASN A 65 -0.05 -6.90 12.70
N GLY A 66 1.20 -7.35 12.47
CA GLY A 66 2.38 -6.82 13.15
C GLY A 66 2.79 -5.44 12.64
N ASP A 67 2.58 -5.17 11.35
CA ASP A 67 2.85 -3.89 10.72
C ASP A 67 1.76 -3.53 9.69
N PRO A 68 0.71 -2.79 10.12
CA PRO A 68 -0.42 -2.41 9.26
C PRO A 68 -0.10 -1.35 8.19
N ASP A 69 1.07 -0.71 8.25
CA ASP A 69 1.50 0.28 7.27
C ASP A 69 2.53 -0.29 6.28
N ASN A 70 2.94 -1.54 6.47
CA ASN A 70 3.82 -2.25 5.56
C ASN A 70 3.10 -2.73 4.30
N TYR A 71 3.11 -1.90 3.26
CA TYR A 71 2.54 -2.22 1.95
C TYR A 71 3.11 -3.53 1.36
N ILE A 72 4.35 -3.91 1.66
CA ILE A 72 4.96 -5.14 1.14
C ILE A 72 4.24 -6.37 1.70
N ALA A 73 3.85 -6.35 2.97
CA ALA A 73 3.12 -7.45 3.60
C ALA A 73 1.76 -7.67 2.92
N TYR A 74 1.04 -6.59 2.62
CA TYR A 74 -0.20 -6.64 1.83
C TYR A 74 0.05 -7.16 0.42
N TYR A 75 1.06 -6.66 -0.29
CA TYR A 75 1.36 -7.10 -1.65
C TYR A 75 1.70 -8.60 -1.73
N ARG A 76 2.47 -9.11 -0.77
CA ARG A 76 2.80 -10.53 -0.68
C ARG A 76 1.56 -11.38 -0.40
N ARG A 77 0.72 -10.95 0.54
CA ARG A 77 -0.54 -11.63 0.84
C ARG A 77 -1.45 -11.66 -0.38
N ALA A 78 -1.55 -10.54 -1.11
CA ALA A 78 -2.28 -10.45 -2.37
C ALA A 78 -1.74 -11.45 -3.42
N THR A 79 -0.42 -11.51 -3.59
CA THR A 79 0.23 -12.41 -4.56
C THR A 79 -0.07 -13.88 -4.24
N VAL A 80 -0.06 -14.25 -2.96
CA VAL A 80 -0.44 -15.59 -2.50
C VAL A 80 -1.93 -15.86 -2.78
N PHE A 81 -2.82 -14.89 -2.55
CA PHE A 81 -4.23 -15.02 -2.91
C PHE A 81 -4.45 -15.17 -4.42
N LEU A 82 -3.76 -14.38 -5.25
CA LEU A 82 -3.80 -14.48 -6.71
C LEU A 82 -3.38 -15.86 -7.17
N ALA A 83 -2.31 -16.37 -6.58
CA ALA A 83 -1.78 -17.67 -6.89
C ALA A 83 -2.70 -18.84 -6.49
N MET A 84 -3.52 -18.66 -5.45
CA MET A 84 -4.61 -19.58 -5.11
C MET A 84 -5.86 -19.42 -6.00
N GLY A 85 -5.84 -18.51 -6.97
CA GLY A 85 -7.03 -18.14 -7.76
C GLY A 85 -8.07 -17.35 -6.97
N LYS A 86 -7.75 -16.88 -5.76
CA LYS A 86 -8.65 -16.10 -4.89
C LYS A 86 -8.56 -14.61 -5.20
N SER A 87 -8.85 -14.24 -6.45
CA SER A 87 -8.81 -12.86 -6.95
C SER A 87 -9.61 -11.88 -6.08
N LYS A 88 -10.82 -12.26 -5.65
CA LYS A 88 -11.66 -11.42 -4.78
C LYS A 88 -11.01 -11.04 -3.44
N ALA A 89 -10.17 -11.92 -2.89
CA ALA A 89 -9.46 -11.67 -1.64
C ALA A 89 -8.16 -10.85 -1.86
N ALA A 90 -7.57 -10.92 -3.07
CA ALA A 90 -6.37 -10.18 -3.42
C ALA A 90 -6.63 -8.69 -3.69
N LEU A 91 -7.77 -8.33 -4.30
CA LEU A 91 -8.14 -6.94 -4.60
C LEU A 91 -7.97 -5.97 -3.42
N PRO A 92 -8.58 -6.20 -2.24
CA PRO A 92 -8.49 -5.24 -1.12
C PRO A 92 -7.06 -5.05 -0.63
N ASP A 93 -6.23 -6.10 -0.70
CA ASP A 93 -4.81 -6.00 -0.35
C ASP A 93 -4.06 -5.14 -1.38
N LEU A 94 -4.32 -5.34 -2.68
CA LEU A 94 -3.74 -4.50 -3.74
C LEU A 94 -4.18 -3.04 -3.62
N THR A 95 -5.46 -2.77 -3.36
CA THR A 95 -5.96 -1.41 -3.13
C THR A 95 -5.27 -0.76 -1.93
N LYS A 96 -5.06 -1.51 -0.84
CA LYS A 96 -4.32 -1.00 0.33
C LYS A 96 -2.87 -0.69 -0.03
N VAL A 97 -2.22 -1.51 -0.86
CA VAL A 97 -0.86 -1.23 -1.36
C VAL A 97 -0.82 0.06 -2.15
N ILE A 98 -1.76 0.25 -3.10
CA ILE A 98 -1.83 1.47 -3.92
C ILE A 98 -2.07 2.71 -3.05
N GLY A 99 -2.89 2.59 -2.01
CA GLY A 99 -3.14 3.68 -1.06
C GLY A 99 -1.95 4.00 -0.14
N LEU A 100 -1.12 3.02 0.20
CA LEU A 100 0.10 3.21 1.00
C LEU A 100 1.27 3.71 0.15
N LYS A 101 1.41 3.18 -1.07
CA LYS A 101 2.49 3.50 -2.00
C LYS A 101 1.95 3.61 -3.42
N ILE A 102 1.61 4.84 -3.80
CA ILE A 102 1.05 5.16 -5.12
C ILE A 102 2.02 4.85 -6.27
N ASP A 103 3.33 4.99 -6.03
CA ASP A 103 4.38 4.73 -7.02
C ASP A 103 4.66 3.24 -7.25
N PHE A 104 3.99 2.35 -6.51
CA PHE A 104 4.20 0.91 -6.65
C PHE A 104 3.41 0.34 -7.84
N THR A 105 3.95 0.55 -9.04
CA THR A 105 3.34 0.18 -10.32
C THR A 105 2.98 -1.30 -10.41
N ALA A 106 3.74 -2.18 -9.74
CA ALA A 106 3.47 -3.61 -9.75
C ALA A 106 2.10 -3.94 -9.12
N ALA A 107 1.65 -3.24 -8.07
CA ALA A 107 0.31 -3.47 -7.52
C ALA A 107 -0.80 -2.92 -8.42
N ARG A 108 -0.60 -1.73 -9.00
CA ARG A 108 -1.52 -1.14 -9.99
C ARG A 108 -1.72 -2.08 -11.18
N LEU A 109 -0.63 -2.59 -11.75
CA LEU A 109 -0.67 -3.54 -12.86
C LEU A 109 -1.44 -4.83 -12.50
N GLN A 110 -1.15 -5.41 -11.32
CA GLN A 110 -1.87 -6.61 -10.86
C GLN A 110 -3.35 -6.32 -10.61
N SER A 111 -3.69 -5.16 -10.06
CA SER A 111 -5.06 -4.72 -9.81
C SER A 111 -5.82 -4.53 -11.13
N GLY A 112 -5.27 -3.77 -12.07
CA GLY A 112 -5.83 -3.55 -13.42
C GLY A 112 -6.07 -4.87 -14.16
N HIS A 113 -5.12 -5.81 -14.15
CA HIS A 113 -5.33 -7.14 -14.71
C HIS A 113 -6.48 -7.91 -14.04
N LEU A 114 -6.62 -7.77 -12.72
CA LEU A 114 -7.66 -8.43 -11.96
C LEU A 114 -9.04 -7.83 -12.22
N LEU A 115 -9.12 -6.51 -12.38
CA LEU A 115 -10.32 -5.76 -12.71
C LEU A 115 -10.77 -6.06 -14.15
N LEU A 116 -9.83 -6.14 -15.10
CA LEU A 116 -10.10 -6.60 -16.47
C LEU A 116 -10.71 -8.01 -16.48
N LYS A 117 -10.15 -8.96 -15.72
CA LYS A 117 -10.71 -10.31 -15.59
C LYS A 117 -12.09 -10.35 -14.97
N GLN A 118 -12.45 -9.33 -14.18
CA GLN A 118 -13.77 -9.18 -13.57
C GLN A 118 -14.75 -8.39 -14.45
N GLY A 119 -14.32 -7.88 -15.60
CA GLY A 119 -15.14 -7.06 -16.50
C GLY A 119 -15.33 -5.61 -16.03
N LYS A 120 -14.57 -5.16 -15.02
CA LYS A 120 -14.60 -3.80 -14.49
C LYS A 120 -13.63 -2.93 -15.30
N LEU A 121 -14.04 -2.56 -16.51
CA LEU A 121 -13.17 -1.88 -17.47
C LEU A 121 -12.82 -0.46 -17.03
N ASP A 122 -13.79 0.29 -16.50
CA ASP A 122 -13.57 1.67 -16.05
C ASP A 122 -12.54 1.73 -14.90
N GLU A 123 -12.71 0.89 -13.87
CA GLU A 123 -11.75 0.80 -12.76
C GLU A 123 -10.37 0.30 -13.21
N ALA A 124 -10.32 -0.56 -14.25
CA ALA A 124 -9.04 -1.03 -14.78
C ALA A 124 -8.30 0.05 -15.57
N GLU A 125 -9.02 0.92 -16.29
CA GLU A 125 -8.44 2.06 -17.03
C GLU A 125 -7.77 3.05 -16.07
N ASP A 126 -8.41 3.33 -14.93
CA ASP A 126 -7.83 4.18 -13.87
C ASP A 126 -6.57 3.57 -13.24
N ASP A 127 -6.49 2.23 -13.20
CA ASP A 127 -5.36 1.49 -12.63
C ASP A 127 -4.16 1.33 -13.59
N PHE A 128 -4.33 1.47 -14.91
CA PHE A 128 -3.22 1.44 -15.88
C PHE A 128 -2.44 2.77 -15.97
#